data_AF-A0A3N4IWL3-F1
#
_entry.id   AF-A0A3N4IWL3-F1
#
_cell.length_a   1.000
_cell.length_b   1.000
_cell.length_c   1.000
_cell.angle_alpha   90.00
_cell.angle_beta   90.00
_cell.angle_gamma   90.00
#
_symmetry.space_group_name_H-M   'P 1'
#
loop_
_entity.id
_entity.type
_entity.pdbx_description
1 polymer ?
#
loop_
_entity_poly.entity_id
_entity_poly.type
_entity_poly.pdbx_seq_one_letter_code
_entity_poly.pdbx_strand_id
1 'polypeptide(L)' 'TEKPEKPSYDLTFTCRPCTHRSTHRISKQAYHAGSVLITCPGCSSRHVITDHL' A
#
# COMPACT_ATOMS: atom_id res chain seq x y z
N THR A 1 6.50 -15.74 23.22
CA THR A 1 5.30 -14.91 23.05
C THR A 1 5.19 -14.50 21.59
N GLU A 2 4.36 -15.21 20.82
CA GLU A 2 4.05 -14.81 19.44
C GLU A 2 3.09 -13.61 19.51
N LYS A 3 3.47 -12.49 18.90
CA LYS A 3 2.58 -11.34 18.76
C LYS A 3 1.48 -11.72 17.76
N PRO A 4 0.20 -11.47 18.04
CA PRO A 4 -0.85 -11.72 17.07
C PRO A 4 -0.57 -10.92 15.80
N GLU A 5 -0.63 -11.58 14.64
CA GLU A 5 -0.43 -10.94 13.35
C GLU A 5 -1.51 -9.87 13.15
N LYS A 6 -1.09 -8.64 12.83
CA LYS A 6 -2.02 -7.54 12.58
C LYS A 6 -2.78 -7.82 11.26
N PRO A 7 -4.09 -7.56 11.20
CA PRO A 7 -4.85 -7.75 9.98
C PRO A 7 -4.28 -6.90 8.84
N SER A 8 -4.14 -7.51 7.67
CA SER A 8 -3.52 -6.92 6.49
C SER A 8 -4.32 -7.21 5.21
N TYR A 9 -4.06 -6.43 4.17
CA TYR A 9 -4.60 -6.62 2.83
C TYR A 9 -3.48 -6.81 1.82
N ASP A 10 -3.73 -7.58 0.78
CA ASP A 10 -2.92 -7.59 -0.43
C ASP A 10 -3.56 -6.63 -1.44
N LEU A 11 -2.92 -5.47 -1.63
CA LEU A 11 -3.38 -4.40 -2.51
C LEU A 11 -2.64 -4.51 -3.85
N THR A 12 -3.37 -4.81 -4.92
CA THR A 12 -2.85 -4.68 -6.29
C THR A 12 -3.25 -3.34 -6.89
N PHE A 13 -2.28 -2.57 -7.36
CA PHE A 13 -2.53 -1.31 -8.05
C PHE A 13 -1.75 -1.23 -9.37
N THR A 14 -2.26 -0.41 -10.28
CA THR A 14 -1.58 -0.06 -11.54
C THR A 14 -1.13 1.39 -11.45
N CYS A 15 0.18 1.61 -11.52
CA CYS A 15 0.77 2.95 -11.53
C CYS A 15 0.35 3.69 -12.81
N ARG A 16 -0.29 4.87 -12.70
CA ARG A 16 -0.73 5.62 -13.88
C ARG A 16 0.44 6.18 -14.71
N PRO A 17 1.48 6.81 -14.13
CA PRO A 17 2.61 7.33 -14.91
C PRO A 17 3.36 6.30 -15.75
N CYS A 18 3.62 5.09 -15.22
CA CYS A 18 4.44 4.09 -15.92
C CYS A 18 3.69 2.81 -16.30
N THR A 19 2.38 2.72 -16.04
CA THR A 19 1.51 1.56 -16.31
C THR A 19 1.89 0.25 -15.63
N HIS A 20 2.91 0.25 -14.78
CA HIS A 20 3.36 -0.93 -14.06
C HIS A 20 2.35 -1.36 -13.00
N ARG A 21 1.95 -2.64 -13.02
CA ARG A 21 1.06 -3.25 -12.03
C ARG A 21 1.88 -3.97 -10.96
N SER A 22 1.59 -3.69 -9.68
CA SER A 22 2.29 -4.33 -8.56
C SER A 22 1.36 -4.60 -7.39
N THR A 23 1.70 -5.60 -6.57
CA THR A 23 0.94 -6.01 -5.39
C THR A 23 1.76 -5.75 -4.13
N HIS A 24 1.14 -5.16 -3.11
CA HIS A 24 1.77 -4.75 -1.86
C HIS A 24 0.94 -5.22 -0.68
N ARG A 25 1.59 -5.75 0.37
CA ARG A 25 0.91 -6.08 1.63
C ARG A 25 0.86 -4.85 2.52
N ILE A 26 -0.35 -4.45 2.93
CA ILE A 26 -0.59 -3.23 3.71
C ILE A 26 -1.38 -3.53 4.99
N SER A 27 -1.20 -2.71 6.02
CA SER A 27 -1.98 -2.79 7.25
C SER A 27 -3.44 -2.41 7.02
N LYS A 28 -4.38 -3.21 7.53
CA LYS A 28 -5.81 -2.88 7.52
C LYS A 28 -6.09 -1.54 8.22
N GLN A 29 -5.41 -1.28 9.34
CA GLN A 29 -5.57 -0.02 10.08
C GLN A 29 -5.08 1.18 9.26
N ALA A 30 -3.92 1.06 8.60
CA ALA A 30 -3.36 2.16 7.81
C ALA A 30 -4.24 2.49 6.60
N TYR A 31 -4.88 1.47 6.00
CA TYR A 31 -5.79 1.68 4.88
C TYR A 31 -7.06 2.44 5.27
N HIS A 32 -7.69 2.11 6.40
CA HIS A 32 -8.99 2.69 6.80
C HIS A 32 -8.91 3.94 7.68
N ALA A 33 -7.81 4.08 8.44
CA ALA A 33 -7.70 5.09 9.50
C ALA A 33 -6.31 5.74 9.55
N GLY A 34 -5.55 5.68 8.46
CA GLY A 34 -4.25 6.33 8.33
C GLY A 34 -3.93 6.62 6.86
N SER A 35 -2.64 6.80 6.58
CA SER A 35 -2.15 7.03 5.23
C SER A 35 -1.31 5.86 4.74
N VAL A 36 -1.48 5.50 3.46
CA VAL A 36 -0.72 4.44 2.80
C VAL A 36 0.03 5.04 1.61
N LEU A 37 1.36 4.97 1.66
CA LEU A 37 2.25 5.24 0.54
C LEU A 37 2.92 3.96 0.07
N ILE A 38 2.97 3.74 -1.23
CA ILE A 38 3.66 2.61 -1.84
C ILE A 38 4.69 3.09 -2.86
N THR A 39 5.84 2.44 -2.88
CA THR A 39 6.86 2.71 -3.89
C THR A 39 6.56 1.86 -5.12
N CYS A 40 6.34 2.50 -6.28
CA CYS A 40 6.18 1.77 -7.53
C CYS A 40 7.55 1.24 -8.01
N PRO A 41 7.70 -0.07 -8.27
CA PRO A 41 8.95 -0.62 -8.80
C PRO A 41 9.21 -0.22 -10.26
N GLY A 42 8.19 0.27 -10.99
CA GLY A 42 8.32 0.70 -12.38
C GLY A 42 8.86 2.12 -12.56
N CYS A 43 8.48 3.08 -11.72
CA CYS A 43 8.94 4.48 -11.83
C CYS A 43 9.69 4.98 -10.59
N SER A 44 9.95 4.11 -9.61
CA SER A 44 10.63 4.41 -8.33
C SER A 44 10.02 5.53 -7.49
N SER A 45 8.85 6.05 -7.91
CA SER A 45 8.13 7.10 -7.23
C SER A 45 7.23 6.52 -6.13
N ARG A 46 6.94 7.32 -5.12
CA ARG A 46 5.96 6.98 -4.08
C ARG A 46 4.57 7.44 -4.52
N HIS A 47 3.60 6.54 -4.44
CA HIS A 47 2.20 6.81 -4.75
C HIS A 47 1.38 6.73 -3.47
N VAL A 48 0.57 7.76 -3.24
CA VAL A 48 -0.41 7.79 -2.16
C VAL A 48 -1.63 6.97 -2.58
N ILE A 49 -2.06 6.05 -1.71
CA ILE A 49 -3.23 5.19 -1.91
C ILE A 49 -4.39 5.63 -1.03
N THR A 50 -4.13 5.85 0.25
CA THR A 50 -5.09 6.41 1.20
C THR A 50 -4.42 7.53 1.97
N ASP A 51 -5.21 8.54 2.32
CA ASP A 51 -4.80 9.64 3.19
C ASP A 51 -6.01 10.12 3.97
N HIS A 52 -6.16 9.60 5.19
CA HIS A 52 -7.31 9.85 6.08
C HIS A 52 -6.99 10.85 7.20
N LEU A 53 -6.03 11.75 6.98
CA LEU A 53 -5.65 12.82 7.92
C LEU A 53 -6.67 13.95 7.98
#